data_AF-A0A7X7J234-F1
#
_entry.id   AF-A0A7X7J234-F1
#
_cell.length_a   1.000
_cell.length_b   1.000
_cell.length_c   1.000
_cell.angle_alpha   90.00
_cell.angle_beta   90.00
_cell.angle_gamma   90.00
#
_symmetry.space_group_name_H-M   'P 1'
#
loop_
_entity.id
_entity.type
_entity.pdbx_description
1 polymer ?
#
loop_
_entity_poly.entity_id
_entity_poly.type
_entity_poly.pdbx_seq_one_letter_code
_entity_poly.pdbx_strand_id
1 'polypeptide(L)'
;EPYARDENLARPWAVPGMPGLAHRVGGLEKEDVTGDISYDPQNHQKMVSLRAAKVAKVAESIPDLEVFGPSTGELLVVSWGSTYGAARMAIERAQRKGLPVSHAHLRWLNPMPRNLGDVLRGFRRVLVPELNLGHLARLLRAEYLVNARRLNRVTGRPFTLTEIFEAVEQALKEDVASW
;
A
#
# COMPACT_ATOMS: atom_id res chain seq x y z
N GLU A 1 28.96 -14.35 12.79
CA GLU A 1 28.67 -14.01 11.38
C GLU A 1 27.84 -12.74 11.25
N PRO A 2 28.38 -11.66 10.66
CA PRO A 2 27.79 -10.32 10.67
C PRO A 2 26.60 -10.14 9.70
N TYR A 3 26.41 -11.04 8.74
CA TYR A 3 25.27 -11.06 7.79
C TYR A 3 24.28 -12.21 8.06
N ALA A 4 24.47 -12.95 9.16
CA ALA A 4 23.46 -13.88 9.64
C ALA A 4 22.15 -13.15 9.91
N ARG A 5 21.03 -13.82 9.65
CA ARG A 5 19.69 -13.25 9.76
C ARG A 5 18.88 -13.97 10.82
N ASP A 6 18.06 -13.21 11.52
CA ASP A 6 17.07 -13.71 12.47
C ASP A 6 15.78 -14.19 11.77
N GLU A 7 14.78 -14.59 12.55
CA GLU A 7 13.47 -14.98 12.05
C GLU A 7 12.79 -13.86 11.24
N ASN A 8 13.10 -12.60 11.50
CA ASN A 8 12.58 -11.44 10.78
C ASN A 8 13.40 -11.08 9.54
N LEU A 9 14.38 -11.92 9.17
CA LEU A 9 15.32 -11.71 8.09
C LEU A 9 16.18 -10.44 8.29
N ALA A 10 16.23 -9.91 9.52
CA ALA A 10 17.05 -8.80 9.90
C ALA A 10 18.46 -9.28 10.27
N ARG A 11 19.45 -8.44 9.96
CA ARG A 11 20.85 -8.68 10.33
C ARG A 11 21.16 -7.95 11.64
N PRO A 12 22.06 -8.46 12.48
CA PRO A 12 22.56 -7.70 13.61
C PRO A 12 23.30 -6.45 13.12
N TRP A 13 23.17 -5.36 13.86
CA TRP A 13 23.97 -4.15 13.64
C TRP A 13 25.25 -4.27 14.47
N ALA A 14 26.39 -4.51 13.81
CA ALA A 14 27.66 -4.42 14.50
C ALA A 14 28.11 -2.96 14.58
N VAL A 15 28.32 -2.48 15.79
CA VAL A 15 28.93 -1.16 16.02
C VAL A 15 30.43 -1.27 15.69
N PRO A 16 31.01 -0.30 14.96
CA PRO A 16 32.44 -0.31 14.66
C PRO A 16 33.28 -0.49 15.93
N GLY A 17 34.25 -1.42 15.87
CA GLY A 17 35.11 -1.77 17.01
C GLY A 17 34.69 -3.01 17.79
N MET A 18 33.51 -3.59 17.53
CA MET A 18 33.10 -4.87 18.14
C MET A 18 33.97 -6.04 17.66
N PRO A 19 34.67 -6.77 18.57
CA PRO A 19 35.47 -7.93 18.20
C PRO A 19 34.65 -9.02 17.49
N GLY A 20 35.23 -9.64 16.45
CA GLY A 20 34.60 -10.76 15.73
C GLY A 20 33.47 -10.38 14.76
N LEU A 21 33.17 -9.09 14.58
CA LEU A 21 32.11 -8.60 13.68
C LEU A 21 32.63 -7.68 12.57
N ALA A 22 33.92 -7.73 12.26
CA ALA A 22 34.51 -6.98 11.16
C ALA A 22 33.87 -7.40 9.83
N HIS A 23 33.32 -6.45 9.07
CA HIS A 23 32.69 -6.70 7.77
C HIS A 23 32.67 -5.43 6.91
N ARG A 24 32.32 -5.58 5.63
CA ARG A 24 32.27 -4.47 4.67
C ARG A 24 30.82 -4.03 4.41
N VAL A 25 30.48 -2.80 4.77
CA VAL A 25 29.23 -2.15 4.36
C VAL A 25 29.48 -1.36 3.06
N GLY A 26 28.58 -1.46 2.09
CA GLY A 26 28.68 -0.73 0.82
C GLY A 26 27.58 -1.15 -0.16
N GLY A 27 27.55 -0.53 -1.34
CA GLY A 27 26.53 -0.78 -2.37
C GLY A 27 26.71 -2.03 -3.23
N LEU A 28 27.91 -2.65 -3.19
CA LEU A 28 28.15 -3.93 -3.87
C LEU A 28 27.46 -5.08 -3.13
N GLU A 29 27.01 -6.06 -3.91
CA GLU A 29 26.36 -7.25 -3.36
C GLU A 29 27.26 -7.97 -2.36
N LYS A 30 26.63 -8.51 -1.32
CA LYS A 30 27.29 -9.16 -0.21
C LYS A 30 26.99 -10.64 -0.21
N GLU A 31 28.00 -11.45 0.08
CA GLU A 31 27.81 -12.85 0.35
C GLU A 31 26.92 -13.02 1.58
N ASP A 32 25.99 -13.96 1.49
CA ASP A 32 25.14 -14.32 2.61
C ASP A 32 25.99 -14.78 3.82
N VAL A 33 25.53 -14.47 5.04
CA VAL A 33 26.20 -14.82 6.31
C VAL A 33 27.52 -14.06 6.60
N THR A 34 28.47 -14.03 5.67
CA THR A 34 29.83 -13.48 5.87
C THR A 34 29.90 -11.96 5.67
N GLY A 35 29.17 -11.41 4.69
CA GLY A 35 29.21 -9.99 4.35
C GLY A 35 30.38 -9.56 3.44
N ASP A 36 31.09 -10.51 2.84
CA ASP A 36 32.12 -10.23 1.85
C ASP A 36 31.53 -9.82 0.50
N ILE A 37 32.34 -9.26 -0.40
CA ILE A 37 31.87 -8.90 -1.74
C ILE A 37 31.65 -10.19 -2.54
N SER A 38 30.48 -10.34 -3.15
CA SER A 38 30.16 -11.48 -4.00
C SER A 38 29.65 -11.04 -5.36
N TYR A 39 30.13 -11.74 -6.39
CA TYR A 39 29.65 -11.64 -7.77
C TYR A 39 28.93 -12.93 -8.21
N ASP A 40 28.72 -13.87 -7.29
CA ASP A 40 28.05 -15.12 -7.59
C ASP A 40 26.56 -14.87 -7.92
N PRO A 41 26.06 -15.36 -9.07
CA PRO A 41 24.70 -15.09 -9.49
C PRO A 41 23.64 -15.72 -8.58
N GLN A 42 23.91 -16.88 -7.97
CA GLN A 42 22.95 -17.52 -7.06
C GLN A 42 22.87 -16.78 -5.73
N ASN A 43 24.02 -16.32 -5.21
CA ASN A 43 24.07 -15.43 -4.06
C ASN A 43 23.28 -14.15 -4.33
N HIS A 44 23.45 -13.53 -5.51
CA HIS A 44 22.70 -12.33 -5.85
C HIS A 44 21.17 -12.56 -5.85
N GLN A 45 20.70 -13.64 -6.50
CA GLN A 45 19.28 -14.01 -6.48
C GLN A 45 18.76 -14.23 -5.05
N LYS A 46 19.51 -14.98 -4.23
CA LYS A 46 19.17 -15.25 -2.82
C LYS A 46 19.08 -13.96 -2.02
N MET A 47 20.07 -13.09 -2.13
CA MET A 47 20.17 -11.85 -1.38
C MET A 47 19.08 -10.84 -1.77
N VAL A 48 18.74 -10.76 -3.07
CA VAL A 48 17.60 -9.96 -3.55
C VAL A 48 16.29 -10.50 -2.96
N SER A 49 16.08 -11.82 -3.03
CA SER A 49 14.87 -12.48 -2.50
C SER A 49 14.73 -12.25 -0.99
N LEU A 50 15.82 -12.39 -0.23
CA LEU A 50 15.83 -12.16 1.22
C LEU A 50 15.49 -10.72 1.60
N ARG A 51 16.03 -9.73 0.86
CA ARG A 51 15.72 -8.30 1.12
C ARG A 51 14.26 -7.99 0.80
N ALA A 52 13.73 -8.52 -0.31
CA ALA A 52 12.32 -8.36 -0.66
C ALA A 52 11.40 -9.02 0.38
N ALA A 53 11.70 -10.26 0.77
CA ALA A 53 10.95 -10.99 1.79
C ALA A 53 10.97 -10.29 3.15
N LYS A 54 12.12 -9.73 3.55
CA LYS A 54 12.24 -8.93 4.77
C LYS A 54 11.27 -7.73 4.77
N VAL A 55 11.22 -6.98 3.67
CA VAL A 55 10.30 -5.84 3.54
C VAL A 55 8.84 -6.31 3.55
N ALA A 56 8.52 -7.37 2.81
CA ALA A 56 7.17 -7.95 2.79
C ALA A 56 6.71 -8.42 4.18
N LYS A 57 7.63 -8.95 4.99
CA LYS A 57 7.35 -9.40 6.36
C LYS A 57 6.90 -8.27 7.29
N VAL A 58 7.19 -7.01 6.98
CA VAL A 58 6.64 -5.86 7.75
C VAL A 58 5.10 -5.84 7.73
N ALA A 59 4.46 -6.47 6.73
CA ALA A 59 3.00 -6.60 6.68
C ALA A 59 2.42 -7.36 7.88
N GLU A 60 3.23 -8.17 8.56
CA GLU A 60 2.88 -8.97 9.73
C GLU A 60 2.63 -8.12 10.99
N SER A 61 3.22 -6.92 11.05
CA SER A 61 3.04 -5.96 12.13
C SER A 61 2.13 -4.78 11.77
N ILE A 62 1.64 -4.72 10.53
CA ILE A 62 0.69 -3.71 10.08
C ILE A 62 -0.72 -4.14 10.49
N PRO A 63 -1.48 -3.28 11.21
CA PRO A 63 -2.87 -3.57 11.53
C PRO A 63 -3.72 -3.76 10.27
N ASP A 64 -4.78 -4.56 10.40
CA ASP A 64 -5.76 -4.73 9.35
C ASP A 64 -6.39 -3.39 8.96
N LEU A 65 -6.67 -3.25 7.67
CA LEU A 65 -7.35 -2.08 7.12
C LEU A 65 -8.80 -2.06 7.61
N GLU A 66 -9.12 -1.00 8.35
CA GLU A 66 -10.49 -0.70 8.78
C GLU A 66 -11.30 -0.06 7.64
N VAL A 67 -12.56 -0.47 7.53
CA VAL A 67 -13.54 0.12 6.60
C VAL A 67 -14.55 0.93 7.38
N PHE A 68 -14.78 2.16 6.94
CA PHE A 68 -15.89 2.97 7.41
C PHE A 68 -17.14 2.73 6.57
N GLY A 69 -18.18 2.24 7.23
CA GLY A 69 -19.41 1.78 6.60
C GLY A 69 -19.46 0.26 6.51
N PRO A 70 -20.39 -0.30 5.73
CA PRO A 70 -20.45 -1.73 5.47
C PRO A 70 -19.13 -2.28 4.92
N SER A 71 -18.77 -3.51 5.29
CA SER A 71 -17.53 -4.18 4.85
C SER A 71 -17.59 -4.70 3.42
N THR A 72 -18.78 -4.71 2.80
CA THR A 72 -19.01 -5.06 1.39
C THR A 72 -20.06 -4.13 0.80
N GLY A 73 -20.08 -3.94 -0.53
CA GLY A 73 -21.09 -3.08 -1.16
C GLY A 73 -20.81 -2.66 -2.60
N GLU A 74 -21.48 -1.59 -3.02
CA GLU A 74 -21.44 -1.11 -4.41
C GLU A 74 -20.17 -0.33 -4.73
N LEU A 75 -19.72 0.53 -3.81
CA LEU A 75 -18.58 1.42 -4.04
C LEU A 75 -17.71 1.52 -2.78
N LEU A 76 -16.40 1.33 -2.94
CA LEU A 76 -15.40 1.66 -1.95
C LEU A 76 -14.59 2.87 -2.42
N VAL A 77 -14.50 3.90 -1.60
CA VAL A 77 -13.51 4.96 -1.79
C VAL A 77 -12.25 4.59 -1.03
N VAL A 78 -11.10 4.53 -1.72
CA VAL A 78 -9.80 4.24 -1.10
C VAL A 78 -8.94 5.49 -1.17
N SER A 79 -8.63 6.09 -0.03
CA SER A 79 -7.79 7.29 0.06
C SER A 79 -6.48 7.03 0.78
N TRP A 80 -5.51 7.93 0.59
CA TRP A 80 -4.24 7.95 1.31
C TRP A 80 -3.76 9.38 1.53
N GLY A 81 -2.89 9.58 2.52
CA GLY A 81 -2.34 10.90 2.87
C GLY A 81 -3.41 11.96 3.18
N SER A 82 -3.16 13.20 2.76
CA SER A 82 -3.99 14.38 3.08
C SER A 82 -5.42 14.33 2.53
N THR A 83 -5.71 13.40 1.62
CA THR A 83 -7.06 13.22 1.05
C THR A 83 -8.04 12.58 2.05
N TYR A 84 -7.55 12.07 3.20
CA TYR A 84 -8.35 11.46 4.25
C TYR A 84 -9.57 12.29 4.67
N GLY A 85 -9.36 13.55 5.09
CA GLY A 85 -10.41 14.37 5.66
C GLY A 85 -11.54 14.66 4.68
N ALA A 86 -11.19 15.08 3.45
CA ALA A 86 -12.16 15.35 2.41
C ALA A 86 -12.96 14.09 2.02
N ALA A 87 -12.27 12.95 1.85
CA ALA A 87 -12.93 11.68 1.52
C ALA A 87 -13.86 11.22 2.64
N ARG A 88 -13.41 11.29 3.89
CA ARG A 88 -14.19 10.86 5.06
C ARG A 88 -15.49 11.65 5.18
N MET A 89 -15.42 12.98 5.10
CA MET A 89 -16.59 13.84 5.18
C MET A 89 -17.55 13.61 3.99
N ALA A 90 -17.02 13.43 2.78
CA ALA A 90 -17.82 13.15 1.60
C ALA A 90 -18.60 11.84 1.74
N ILE A 91 -17.95 10.77 2.24
CA ILE A 91 -18.59 9.47 2.43
C ILE A 91 -19.62 9.49 3.56
N GLU A 92 -19.32 10.16 4.67
CA GLU A 92 -20.30 10.34 5.73
C GLU A 92 -21.56 11.08 5.24
N ARG A 93 -21.38 12.12 4.41
CA ARG A 93 -22.49 12.83 3.76
C ARG A 93 -23.27 11.93 2.79
N ALA A 94 -22.58 11.10 2.01
CA ALA A 94 -23.19 10.14 1.09
C ALA A 94 -24.01 9.07 1.81
N GLN A 95 -23.46 8.50 2.89
CA GLN A 95 -24.17 7.52 3.72
C GLN A 95 -25.41 8.14 4.40
N ARG A 96 -25.33 9.38 4.88
CA ARG A 96 -26.50 10.12 5.41
C ARG A 96 -27.62 10.31 4.39
N LYS A 97 -27.29 10.29 3.09
CA LYS A 97 -28.26 10.30 1.98
C LYS A 97 -28.70 8.91 1.53
N GLY A 98 -28.27 7.84 2.21
CA GLY A 98 -28.61 6.46 1.87
C GLY A 98 -27.81 5.87 0.70
N LEU A 99 -26.70 6.49 0.29
CA LEU A 99 -25.88 5.97 -0.82
C LEU A 99 -25.03 4.77 -0.36
N PRO A 100 -24.95 3.68 -1.15
CA PRO A 100 -24.22 2.45 -0.79
C PRO A 100 -22.70 2.59 -1.02
N VAL A 101 -22.04 3.42 -0.22
CA VAL A 101 -20.61 3.70 -0.33
C VAL A 101 -19.89 3.53 1.01
N SER A 102 -18.71 2.93 0.97
CA SER A 102 -17.80 2.81 2.12
C SER A 102 -16.48 3.54 1.87
N HIS A 103 -15.71 3.78 2.92
CA HIS A 103 -14.40 4.44 2.84
C HIS A 103 -13.34 3.60 3.53
N ALA A 104 -12.20 3.39 2.88
CA ALA A 104 -11.00 2.85 3.50
C ALA A 104 -9.83 3.82 3.32
N HIS A 105 -9.00 3.96 4.36
CA HIS A 105 -7.85 4.86 4.33
C HIS A 105 -6.54 4.12 4.56
N LEU A 106 -5.67 4.13 3.55
CA LEU A 106 -4.36 3.50 3.61
C LEU A 106 -3.35 4.44 4.30
N ARG A 107 -2.77 3.95 5.41
CA ARG A 107 -1.63 4.58 6.07
C ARG A 107 -0.29 3.95 5.68
N TRP A 108 -0.30 2.65 5.38
CA TRP A 108 0.86 1.89 4.93
C TRP A 108 0.73 1.56 3.44
N LEU A 109 1.76 1.91 2.65
CA LEU A 109 1.77 1.72 1.20
C LEU A 109 2.77 0.65 0.73
N ASN A 110 3.81 0.36 1.53
CA ASN A 110 4.78 -0.69 1.21
C ASN A 110 5.41 -1.29 2.49
N PRO A 111 5.03 -2.51 2.87
CA PRO A 111 3.92 -3.28 2.30
C PRO A 111 2.56 -2.67 2.69
N MET A 112 1.51 -3.03 1.95
CA MET A 112 0.13 -2.67 2.29
C MET A 112 -0.45 -3.65 3.34
N PRO A 113 -1.56 -3.31 4.03
CA PRO A 113 -2.23 -4.22 4.96
C PRO A 113 -2.58 -5.56 4.32
N ARG A 114 -2.43 -6.66 5.06
CA ARG A 114 -2.62 -8.03 4.53
C ARG A 114 -4.04 -8.29 4.06
N ASN A 115 -5.03 -7.76 4.77
CA ASN A 115 -6.44 -7.90 4.45
C ASN A 115 -6.91 -6.99 3.29
N LEU A 116 -6.05 -6.13 2.73
CA LEU A 116 -6.46 -5.18 1.69
C LEU A 116 -7.10 -5.87 0.49
N GLY A 117 -6.56 -7.00 0.04
CA GLY A 117 -7.14 -7.74 -1.09
C GLY A 117 -8.56 -8.22 -0.83
N ASP A 118 -8.84 -8.68 0.39
CA ASP A 118 -10.18 -9.13 0.80
C ASP A 118 -11.15 -7.96 0.93
N VAL A 119 -10.70 -6.85 1.51
CA VAL A 119 -11.46 -5.60 1.57
C VAL A 119 -11.85 -5.14 0.17
N LEU A 120 -10.90 -5.06 -0.76
CA LEU A 120 -11.17 -4.58 -2.12
C LEU A 120 -12.16 -5.49 -2.88
N ARG A 121 -12.01 -6.82 -2.74
CA ARG A 121 -12.93 -7.80 -3.36
C ARG A 121 -14.35 -7.74 -2.82
N GLY A 122 -14.54 -7.19 -1.61
CA GLY A 122 -15.86 -6.96 -1.02
C GLY A 122 -16.71 -5.93 -1.77
N PHE A 123 -16.13 -5.19 -2.73
CA PHE A 123 -16.83 -4.12 -3.43
C PHE A 123 -16.80 -4.30 -4.95
N ARG A 124 -17.89 -3.92 -5.61
CA ARG A 124 -18.02 -3.98 -7.08
C ARG A 124 -17.12 -2.96 -7.79
N ARG A 125 -16.92 -1.80 -7.16
CA ARG A 125 -16.17 -0.66 -7.70
C ARG A 125 -15.28 -0.06 -6.64
N VAL A 126 -14.09 0.40 -7.04
CA VAL A 126 -13.14 1.09 -6.16
C VAL A 126 -12.81 2.45 -6.75
N LEU A 127 -13.10 3.55 -6.07
CA LEU A 127 -12.75 4.91 -6.48
C LEU A 127 -11.57 5.42 -5.67
N VAL A 128 -10.54 5.92 -6.35
CA VAL A 128 -9.28 6.34 -5.73
C VAL A 128 -9.06 7.84 -5.96
N PRO A 129 -9.46 8.71 -5.01
CA PRO A 129 -9.13 10.12 -5.05
C PRO A 129 -7.65 10.33 -4.70
N GLU A 130 -6.87 10.86 -5.64
CA GLU A 130 -5.46 11.13 -5.42
C GLU A 130 -4.95 12.42 -6.09
N LEU A 131 -4.07 13.13 -5.38
CA LEU A 131 -3.48 14.40 -5.83
C LEU A 131 -2.24 14.17 -6.70
N ASN A 132 -2.31 13.20 -7.61
CA ASN A 132 -1.27 12.84 -8.57
C ASN A 132 -1.93 12.19 -9.82
N LEU A 133 -1.15 11.58 -10.71
CA LEU A 133 -1.64 11.00 -11.97
C LEU A 133 -2.18 9.56 -11.88
N GLY A 134 -2.52 9.05 -10.69
CA GLY A 134 -3.18 7.75 -10.52
C GLY A 134 -2.24 6.63 -10.06
N HIS A 135 -1.24 6.95 -9.24
CA HIS A 135 -0.23 6.00 -8.79
C HIS A 135 -0.83 4.89 -7.94
N LEU A 136 -1.66 5.24 -6.96
CA LEU A 136 -2.26 4.24 -6.07
C LEU A 136 -3.24 3.37 -6.86
N ALA A 137 -4.13 3.97 -7.66
CA ALA A 137 -5.05 3.20 -8.49
C ALA A 137 -4.33 2.18 -9.40
N ARG A 138 -3.18 2.56 -9.97
CA ARG A 138 -2.35 1.65 -10.78
C ARG A 138 -1.81 0.48 -9.96
N LEU A 139 -1.30 0.74 -8.75
CA LEU A 139 -0.81 -0.32 -7.85
C LEU A 139 -1.95 -1.26 -7.45
N LEU A 140 -3.11 -0.72 -7.07
CA LEU A 140 -4.25 -1.56 -6.67
C LEU A 140 -4.71 -2.48 -7.80
N ARG A 141 -4.76 -1.99 -9.05
CA ARG A 141 -5.06 -2.82 -10.23
C ARG A 141 -4.00 -3.90 -10.46
N ALA A 142 -2.72 -3.53 -10.38
CA ALA A 142 -1.61 -4.43 -10.68
C ALA A 142 -1.51 -5.59 -9.65
N GLU A 143 -1.70 -5.27 -8.37
CA GLU A 143 -1.51 -6.24 -7.28
C GLU A 143 -2.78 -7.04 -6.94
N TYR A 144 -3.97 -6.44 -7.07
CA TYR A 144 -5.21 -7.04 -6.58
C TYR A 144 -6.27 -7.31 -7.66
N LEU A 145 -6.01 -6.94 -8.91
CA LEU A 145 -6.92 -7.16 -10.05
C LEU A 145 -8.35 -6.61 -9.82
N VAL A 146 -8.44 -5.45 -9.18
CA VAL A 146 -9.72 -4.79 -8.86
C VAL A 146 -10.03 -3.65 -9.82
N ASN A 147 -11.33 -3.36 -10.00
CA ASN A 147 -11.83 -2.25 -10.81
C ASN A 147 -11.63 -0.89 -10.11
N ALA A 148 -10.38 -0.47 -9.95
CA ALA A 148 -10.00 0.75 -9.25
C ALA A 148 -9.93 1.96 -10.20
N ARG A 149 -10.96 2.80 -10.23
CA ARG A 149 -11.01 4.03 -11.02
C ARG A 149 -10.31 5.19 -10.34
N ARG A 150 -9.64 5.99 -11.17
CA ARG A 150 -8.88 7.18 -10.77
C ARG A 150 -9.82 8.37 -10.62
N LEU A 151 -9.72 9.10 -9.51
CA LEU A 151 -10.19 10.48 -9.38
C LEU A 151 -8.95 11.35 -9.12
N ASN A 152 -8.33 11.81 -10.20
CA ASN A 152 -7.04 12.49 -10.13
C ASN A 152 -7.20 14.01 -10.14
N ARG A 153 -6.37 14.71 -9.37
CA ARG A 153 -6.27 16.17 -9.46
C ARG A 153 -4.85 16.65 -9.21
N VAL A 154 -4.27 17.42 -10.13
CA VAL A 154 -2.88 17.90 -10.05
C VAL A 154 -2.81 19.41 -10.23
N THR A 155 -3.65 20.12 -9.47
CA THR A 155 -3.80 21.59 -9.54
C THR A 155 -3.08 22.33 -8.42
N GLY A 156 -2.31 21.61 -7.57
CA GLY A 156 -1.65 22.18 -6.39
C GLY A 156 -2.60 22.54 -5.23
N ARG A 157 -3.87 22.12 -5.31
CA ARG A 157 -4.88 22.35 -4.26
C ARG A 157 -5.43 21.02 -3.75
N PRO A 158 -5.85 20.91 -2.47
CA PRO A 158 -6.47 19.69 -1.92
C PRO A 158 -7.92 19.50 -2.40
N PHE A 159 -8.37 18.25 -2.51
CA PHE A 159 -9.78 17.95 -2.77
C PHE A 159 -10.69 18.61 -1.74
N THR A 160 -11.81 19.16 -2.22
CA THR A 160 -12.93 19.54 -1.36
C THR A 160 -13.83 18.33 -1.11
N LEU A 161 -14.66 18.38 -0.06
CA LEU A 161 -15.65 17.32 0.15
C LEU A 161 -16.65 17.25 -1.00
N THR A 162 -17.04 18.39 -1.57
CA THR A 162 -18.05 18.47 -2.63
C THR A 162 -17.61 17.72 -3.87
N GLU A 163 -16.35 17.89 -4.28
CA GLU A 163 -15.81 17.19 -5.46
C GLU A 163 -15.81 15.67 -5.30
N ILE A 164 -15.41 15.16 -4.13
CA ILE A 164 -15.43 13.72 -3.87
C ILE A 164 -16.86 13.22 -3.78
N PHE A 165 -17.75 13.98 -3.15
CA PHE A 165 -19.17 13.64 -3.03
C PHE A 165 -19.86 13.55 -4.40
N GLU A 166 -19.65 14.53 -5.28
CA GLU A 166 -20.18 14.53 -6.65
C GLU A 166 -19.60 13.37 -7.48
N ALA A 167 -18.30 13.09 -7.34
CA ALA A 167 -17.67 11.95 -8.00
C ALA A 167 -18.25 10.61 -7.53
N VAL A 168 -18.61 10.48 -6.25
CA VAL A 168 -19.31 9.30 -5.71
C VAL A 168 -20.71 9.17 -6.29
N GLU A 169 -21.49 10.26 -6.34
CA GLU A 169 -22.82 10.24 -6.94
C GLU A 169 -22.76 9.86 -8.43
N GLN A 170 -21.76 10.35 -9.16
CA GLN A 170 -21.54 10.01 -10.55
C GLN A 170 -21.11 8.55 -10.71
N ALA A 171 -20.16 8.08 -9.91
CA ALA A 171 -19.66 6.71 -9.94
C ALA A 171 -20.76 5.66 -9.75
N LEU A 172 -21.72 5.94 -8.87
CA LEU A 172 -22.84 5.03 -8.58
C LEU A 172 -23.86 4.93 -9.72
N LYS A 173 -23.98 5.97 -10.58
CA LYS A 173 -24.88 5.99 -11.75
C LYS A 173 -24.32 5.25 -12.96
N GLU A 174 -23.01 5.07 -13.00
CA GLU A 174 -22.33 4.39 -14.10
C GLU A 174 -22.48 2.87 -14.02
N ASP A 175 -22.52 2.21 -15.16
CA ASP A 175 -22.49 0.75 -15.25
C ASP A 175 -21.12 0.23 -14.78
N VAL A 176 -21.11 -0.84 -13.98
CA VAL A 176 -19.89 -1.51 -13.51
C VAL A 176 -19.03 -1.99 -14.69
N ALA A 177 -19.64 -2.35 -15.82
CA ALA A 177 -18.90 -2.76 -17.02
C ALA A 177 -18.01 -1.66 -17.64
N SER A 178 -18.18 -0.40 -17.23
CA SER A 178 -17.43 0.76 -17.74
C SER A 178 -16.17 1.11 -16.94
N TRP A 179 -15.78 0.29 -15.95
CA TRP A 179 -14.74 0.60 -14.94
C TRP A 179 -13.38 -0.06 -15.16
#